data_AF-A0A6A5SFQ0-F1
#
_entry.id   AF-A0A6A5SFQ0-F1
#
_cell.length_a   1.000
_cell.length_b   1.000
_cell.length_c   1.000
_cell.angle_alpha   90.00
_cell.angle_beta   90.00
_cell.angle_gamma   90.00
#
_symmetry.space_group_name_H-M   'P 1'
#
loop_
_entity.id
_entity.type
_entity.pdbx_description
1 polymer ?
#
loop_
_entity_poly.entity_id
_entity_poly.type
_entity_poly.pdbx_seq_one_letter_code
_entity_poly.pdbx_strand_id
1 'polypeptide(L)'
;PLKSAYCNEVEQLNQGSKDTIDKEHFTSLYKHARDRELTKRNIQARWVAIGLFPFNPERVFRSTPKPPAQLPVPGADYTNELEVLPCAQDEVPQTPVTPIKPVTAEALIQLHNLIKEEARALDEISQQRLQRHVQNLASAAQILFAKCVLLHDQNQSLIKINKETKVRRSKRSVVPGKAKVMSYEDLEEA
;
A
#
# COMPACT_ATOMS: atom_id res chain seq x y z
N PRO A 1 -9.38 -9.27 -9.31
CA PRO A 1 -10.84 -9.21 -9.54
C PRO A 1 -11.65 -9.25 -8.23
N LEU A 2 -11.66 -10.37 -7.49
CA LEU A 2 -12.39 -10.49 -6.22
C LEU A 2 -12.05 -9.41 -5.18
N LYS A 3 -10.76 -9.15 -4.96
CA LYS A 3 -10.30 -8.08 -4.06
C LYS A 3 -10.84 -6.71 -4.48
N SER A 4 -10.84 -6.42 -5.77
CA SER A 4 -11.32 -5.13 -6.31
C SER A 4 -12.83 -4.99 -6.13
N ALA A 5 -13.60 -6.04 -6.43
CA ALA A 5 -15.04 -6.02 -6.22
C ALA A 5 -15.36 -5.78 -4.75
N TYR A 6 -14.73 -6.52 -3.84
CA TYR A 6 -14.90 -6.31 -2.40
C TYR A 6 -14.55 -4.88 -1.96
N CYS A 7 -13.44 -4.31 -2.44
CA CYS A 7 -13.09 -2.92 -2.16
C CYS A 7 -14.18 -1.94 -2.63
N ASN A 8 -14.76 -2.16 -3.81
CA ASN A 8 -15.83 -1.31 -4.33
C ASN A 8 -17.13 -1.44 -3.52
N GLU A 9 -17.45 -2.63 -3.01
CA GLU A 9 -18.61 -2.85 -2.12
C GLU A 9 -18.41 -2.12 -0.78
N VAL A 10 -17.20 -2.20 -0.23
CA VAL A 10 -16.81 -1.47 0.98
C VAL A 10 -16.86 0.05 0.76
N GLU A 11 -16.37 0.53 -0.38
CA GLU A 11 -16.36 1.95 -0.70
C GLU A 11 -17.78 2.50 -0.88
N GLN A 12 -18.68 1.76 -1.54
CA GLN A 12 -20.10 2.12 -1.64
C GLN A 12 -20.78 2.20 -0.28
N LEU A 13 -20.49 1.28 0.64
CA LEU A 13 -21.03 1.33 2.00
C LEU A 13 -20.54 2.57 2.76
N ASN A 14 -19.26 2.94 2.58
CA ASN A 14 -18.63 4.06 3.27
C ASN A 14 -19.00 5.45 2.71
N GLN A 15 -19.68 5.53 1.55
CA GLN A 15 -20.12 6.80 0.96
C GLN A 15 -21.25 7.48 1.77
N GLY A 16 -21.87 6.80 2.74
CA GLY A 16 -22.98 7.33 3.56
C GLY A 16 -22.74 7.39 5.08
N SER A 17 -21.72 6.73 5.62
CA SER A 17 -21.42 6.72 7.07
C SER A 17 -19.98 6.28 7.34
N LYS A 18 -19.41 6.73 8.47
CA LYS A 18 -18.09 6.29 8.98
C LYS A 18 -18.25 4.95 9.70
N ASP A 19 -18.73 3.95 8.97
CA ASP A 19 -19.06 2.65 9.54
C ASP A 19 -17.80 1.80 9.73
N THR A 20 -17.63 1.28 10.94
CA THR A 20 -16.60 0.27 11.19
C THR A 20 -17.15 -1.05 10.70
N ILE A 21 -16.53 -1.66 9.69
CA ILE A 21 -16.95 -2.97 9.18
C ILE A 21 -16.77 -4.00 10.28
N ASP A 22 -17.88 -4.45 10.85
CA ASP A 22 -17.91 -5.58 11.76
C ASP A 22 -17.87 -6.91 10.99
N LYS A 23 -17.91 -8.02 11.74
CA LYS A 23 -17.83 -9.36 11.16
C LYS A 23 -19.07 -9.72 10.33
N GLU A 24 -20.22 -9.13 10.64
CA GLU A 24 -21.49 -9.38 9.96
C GLU A 24 -21.50 -8.68 8.60
N HIS A 25 -21.08 -7.41 8.57
CA HIS A 25 -20.84 -6.63 7.36
C HIS A 25 -19.80 -7.29 6.46
N PHE A 26 -18.68 -7.77 7.02
CA PHE A 26 -17.67 -8.51 6.23
C PHE A 26 -18.27 -9.72 5.52
N THR A 27 -19.03 -10.55 6.25
CA THR A 27 -19.57 -11.79 5.69
C THR A 27 -20.57 -11.50 4.57
N SER A 28 -21.40 -10.47 4.73
CA SER A 28 -22.36 -10.03 3.71
C SER A 28 -21.68 -9.44 2.47
N LEU A 29 -20.76 -8.48 2.65
CA LEU A 29 -20.04 -7.83 1.56
C LEU A 29 -19.15 -8.81 0.80
N TYR A 30 -18.48 -9.72 1.51
CA TYR A 30 -17.66 -10.75 0.89
C TYR A 30 -18.52 -11.74 0.09
N LYS A 31 -19.70 -12.12 0.60
CA LYS A 31 -20.64 -12.96 -0.14
C LYS A 31 -21.07 -12.28 -1.44
N HIS A 32 -21.46 -11.00 -1.38
CA HIS A 32 -21.87 -10.24 -2.56
C HIS A 32 -20.73 -10.12 -3.59
N ALA A 33 -19.53 -9.75 -3.16
CA ALA A 33 -18.35 -9.69 -4.03
C ALA A 33 -17.99 -11.06 -4.62
N ARG A 34 -18.15 -12.13 -3.84
CA ARG A 34 -17.88 -13.50 -4.28
C ARG A 34 -18.86 -13.95 -5.35
N ASP A 35 -20.15 -13.71 -5.16
CA ASP A 35 -21.19 -14.12 -6.12
C ASP A 35 -21.05 -13.34 -7.44
N ARG A 36 -20.62 -12.08 -7.37
CA ARG A 36 -20.31 -11.24 -8.54
C ARG A 36 -19.07 -11.71 -9.31
N GLU A 37 -18.01 -12.13 -8.61
CA GLU A 37 -16.71 -12.38 -9.22
C GLU A 37 -16.42 -13.85 -9.51
N LEU A 38 -16.91 -14.77 -8.69
CA LEU A 38 -16.73 -16.23 -8.85
C LEU A 38 -17.86 -16.84 -9.68
N THR A 39 -18.22 -16.19 -10.78
CA THR A 39 -19.16 -16.76 -11.75
C THR A 39 -18.46 -17.84 -12.59
N LYS A 40 -19.24 -18.80 -13.12
CA LYS A 40 -18.71 -19.83 -14.03
C LYS A 40 -17.91 -19.23 -15.18
N ARG A 41 -18.42 -18.13 -15.77
CA ARG A 41 -17.78 -17.40 -16.86
C ARG A 41 -16.42 -16.83 -16.43
N ASN A 42 -16.35 -16.13 -15.30
CA ASN A 42 -15.11 -15.51 -14.83
C ASN A 42 -14.05 -16.55 -14.44
N ILE A 43 -14.48 -17.64 -13.82
CA ILE A 43 -13.61 -18.78 -13.52
C ILE A 43 -13.05 -19.33 -14.83
N GLN A 44 -13.91 -19.71 -15.78
CA GLN A 44 -13.49 -20.22 -17.10
C GLN A 44 -12.57 -19.24 -17.83
N ALA A 45 -12.86 -17.94 -17.81
CA ALA A 45 -12.02 -16.93 -18.42
C ALA A 45 -10.61 -16.90 -17.81
N ARG A 46 -10.44 -17.19 -16.51
CA ARG A 46 -9.11 -17.32 -15.89
C ARG A 46 -8.40 -18.60 -16.28
N TRP A 47 -9.11 -19.73 -16.36
CA TRP A 47 -8.55 -20.99 -16.89
C TRP A 47 -8.09 -20.80 -18.34
N VAL A 48 -8.89 -20.10 -19.14
CA VAL A 48 -8.51 -19.66 -20.48
C VAL A 48 -7.30 -18.77 -20.37
N ALA A 49 -7.26 -17.73 -19.53
CA ALA A 49 -6.14 -16.77 -19.42
C ALA A 49 -4.78 -17.43 -19.10
N ILE A 50 -4.77 -18.53 -18.35
CA ILE A 50 -3.55 -19.26 -17.98
C ILE A 50 -3.25 -20.41 -18.98
N GLY A 51 -4.17 -20.71 -19.89
CA GLY A 51 -4.01 -21.81 -20.85
C GLY A 51 -4.25 -23.18 -20.23
N LEU A 52 -5.05 -23.25 -19.17
CA LEU A 52 -5.44 -24.52 -18.56
C LEU A 52 -6.71 -25.08 -19.20
N PHE A 53 -7.61 -24.23 -19.71
CA PHE A 53 -8.82 -24.68 -20.40
C PHE A 53 -9.25 -23.68 -21.50
N PRO A 54 -9.29 -24.08 -22.79
CA PRO A 54 -8.66 -25.29 -23.32
C PRO A 54 -7.17 -25.32 -23.01
N PHE A 55 -6.61 -26.51 -22.79
CA PHE A 55 -5.21 -26.65 -22.40
C PHE A 55 -4.28 -26.14 -23.51
N ASN A 56 -3.35 -25.25 -23.16
CA ASN A 56 -2.36 -24.62 -24.02
C ASN A 56 -1.03 -24.48 -23.24
N PRO A 57 -0.08 -25.42 -23.42
CA PRO A 57 1.16 -25.47 -22.66
C PRO A 57 2.03 -24.22 -22.84
N GLU A 58 2.05 -23.62 -24.03
CA GLU A 58 2.81 -22.40 -24.33
C GLU A 58 2.39 -21.18 -23.49
N ARG A 59 1.18 -21.19 -22.94
CA ARG A 59 0.69 -20.12 -22.06
C ARG A 59 0.91 -20.43 -20.59
N VAL A 60 0.91 -21.70 -20.22
CA VAL A 60 1.28 -22.15 -18.86
C VAL A 60 2.77 -21.87 -18.60
N PHE A 61 3.64 -22.19 -19.55
CA PHE A 61 5.09 -22.04 -19.39
C PHE A 61 5.62 -20.61 -19.58
N ARG A 62 4.79 -19.66 -20.03
CA ARG A 62 5.18 -18.24 -20.13
C ARG A 62 5.42 -17.60 -18.77
N SER A 63 4.70 -18.06 -17.74
CA SER A 63 4.77 -17.47 -16.40
C SER A 63 5.78 -18.19 -15.49
N THR A 64 6.28 -19.36 -15.89
CA THR A 64 7.35 -20.04 -15.19
C THR A 64 8.68 -19.35 -15.51
N PRO A 65 9.44 -18.87 -14.50
CA PRO A 65 10.78 -18.38 -14.73
C PRO A 65 11.57 -19.47 -15.45
N LYS A 66 12.21 -19.13 -16.58
CA LYS A 66 13.10 -20.06 -17.27
C LYS A 66 14.18 -20.48 -16.26
N PRO A 67 14.44 -21.78 -16.06
CA PRO A 67 15.58 -22.21 -15.25
C PRO A 67 16.82 -21.49 -15.79
N PRO A 68 17.69 -20.93 -14.92
CA PRO A 68 18.91 -20.30 -15.38
C PRO A 68 19.65 -21.30 -16.27
N ALA A 69 19.84 -20.93 -17.54
CA ALA A 69 20.60 -21.72 -18.47
C ALA A 69 21.96 -21.98 -17.82
N GLN A 70 22.32 -23.25 -17.69
CA GLN A 70 23.64 -23.64 -17.20
C GLN A 70 24.67 -22.89 -18.05
N LEU A 71 25.47 -22.06 -17.38
CA LEU A 71 26.58 -21.34 -17.99
C LEU A 71 27.47 -22.36 -18.70
N PRO A 72 27.86 -22.15 -19.98
CA PRO A 72 28.90 -22.94 -20.59
C PRO A 72 30.20 -22.68 -19.82
N VAL A 73 30.78 -23.75 -19.29
CA VAL A 73 32.14 -23.76 -18.76
C VAL A 73 33.10 -23.28 -19.87
N PRO A 74 33.97 -22.28 -19.65
CA PRO A 74 34.96 -21.89 -20.64
C PRO A 74 36.07 -22.93 -20.72
N GLY A 75 36.09 -23.70 -21.80
CA GLY A 75 37.17 -24.60 -22.18
C GLY A 75 37.91 -24.06 -23.38
N ALA A 76 39.15 -23.65 -23.12
CA ALA A 76 40.37 -23.65 -23.96
C ALA A 76 40.29 -23.47 -25.49
N ASP A 77 41.21 -22.59 -25.94
CA ASP A 77 41.96 -22.59 -27.20
C ASP A 77 41.23 -22.26 -28.50
N TYR A 78 41.32 -21.01 -28.98
CA TYR A 78 41.81 -20.70 -30.33
C TYR A 78 42.41 -19.27 -30.35
N THR A 79 43.68 -19.20 -30.69
CA THR A 79 44.45 -18.02 -31.11
C THR A 79 43.81 -17.32 -32.31
N ASN A 80 43.67 -15.99 -32.28
CA ASN A 80 44.30 -15.08 -33.26
C ASN A 80 43.82 -13.61 -33.11
N GLU A 81 44.79 -12.73 -33.34
CA GLU A 81 44.69 -11.34 -33.76
C GLU A 81 44.46 -10.25 -32.71
N LEU A 82 45.62 -9.85 -32.21
CA LEU A 82 46.01 -8.63 -31.54
C LEU A 82 45.73 -7.39 -32.44
N GLU A 83 44.71 -6.59 -32.13
CA GLU A 83 44.73 -5.15 -32.44
C GLU A 83 44.38 -4.35 -31.19
N VAL A 84 45.44 -3.80 -30.61
CA VAL A 84 45.44 -2.97 -29.40
C VAL A 84 45.08 -1.55 -29.79
N LEU A 85 43.90 -1.08 -29.38
CA LEU A 85 43.58 0.34 -29.36
C LEU A 85 43.88 0.89 -27.94
N PRO A 86 44.68 1.97 -27.77
CA PRO A 86 45.07 2.42 -26.43
C PRO A 86 43.90 3.09 -25.71
N CYS A 87 43.56 2.54 -24.54
CA CYS A 87 42.59 3.11 -23.61
C CYS A 87 43.26 4.26 -22.83
N ALA A 88 42.76 5.49 -22.99
CA ALA A 88 43.24 6.64 -22.23
C ALA A 88 42.39 6.84 -20.95
N GLN A 89 43.00 6.43 -19.83
CA GLN A 89 43.00 7.05 -18.51
C GLN A 89 41.68 7.33 -17.78
N ASP A 90 41.39 6.43 -16.83
CA ASP A 90 41.20 6.72 -15.39
C ASP A 90 40.48 8.04 -15.02
N GLU A 91 39.16 8.06 -15.20
CA GLU A 91 38.31 8.88 -14.33
C GLU A 91 37.80 8.02 -13.17
N VAL A 92 38.26 8.39 -11.97
CA VAL A 92 37.77 7.90 -10.68
C VAL A 92 36.23 7.86 -10.70
N PRO A 93 35.58 6.70 -10.48
CA PRO A 93 34.13 6.66 -10.42
C PRO A 93 33.69 7.47 -9.19
N GLN A 94 33.09 8.65 -9.40
CA GLN A 94 32.40 9.33 -8.32
C GLN A 94 31.29 8.42 -7.81
N THR A 95 31.38 8.06 -6.53
CA THR A 95 30.32 7.36 -5.80
C THR A 95 28.99 8.07 -6.02
N PRO A 96 27.93 7.38 -6.49
CA PRO A 96 26.62 7.98 -6.62
C PRO A 96 26.14 8.44 -5.24
N VAL A 97 25.93 9.75 -5.11
CA VAL A 97 25.34 10.34 -3.91
C VAL A 97 23.94 9.75 -3.75
N THR A 98 23.75 8.98 -2.69
CA THR A 98 22.44 8.41 -2.33
C THR A 98 21.43 9.55 -2.18
N PRO A 99 20.27 9.53 -2.87
CA PRO A 99 19.30 10.60 -2.77
C PRO A 99 18.78 10.69 -1.33
N ILE A 100 19.07 11.82 -0.67
CA ILE A 100 18.57 12.11 0.67
C ILE A 100 17.05 12.17 0.56
N LYS A 101 16.34 11.18 1.14
CA LYS A 101 14.90 11.24 1.32
C LYS A 101 14.61 12.08 2.57
N PRO A 102 14.10 13.32 2.45
CA PRO A 102 13.70 14.10 3.61
C PRO A 102 12.49 13.45 4.27
N VAL A 103 12.63 13.03 5.52
CA VAL A 103 11.57 12.39 6.32
C VAL A 103 10.75 13.43 7.10
N THR A 104 11.27 14.65 7.25
CA THR A 104 10.66 15.74 8.03
C THR A 104 10.38 16.99 7.18
N ALA A 105 9.48 17.85 7.66
CA ALA A 105 9.12 19.09 6.99
C ALA A 105 10.33 20.05 6.90
N GLU A 106 11.15 20.10 7.93
CA GLU A 106 12.36 20.93 7.99
C GLU A 106 13.42 20.45 6.99
N ALA A 107 13.62 19.13 6.88
CA ALA A 107 14.53 18.54 5.89
C ALA A 107 14.09 18.82 4.45
N LEU A 108 12.76 18.89 4.22
CA LEU A 108 12.20 19.26 2.93
C LEU A 108 12.43 20.75 2.59
N ILE A 109 12.30 21.64 3.57
CA ILE A 109 12.60 23.07 3.41
C ILE A 109 14.09 23.27 3.11
N GLN A 110 14.97 22.53 3.78
CA GLN A 110 16.41 22.56 3.52
C GLN A 110 16.73 22.09 2.10
N LEU A 111 16.16 20.96 1.66
CA LEU A 111 16.33 20.45 0.30
C LEU A 111 15.80 21.45 -0.76
N HIS A 112 14.65 22.08 -0.49
CA HIS A 112 14.11 23.13 -1.34
C HIS A 112 15.09 24.30 -1.53
N ASN A 113 15.72 24.75 -0.44
CA ASN A 113 16.70 25.83 -0.49
C ASN A 113 18.00 25.40 -1.21
N LEU A 114 18.45 24.16 -1.02
CA LEU A 114 19.63 23.61 -1.71
C LEU A 114 19.41 23.57 -3.23
N ILE A 115 18.27 23.02 -3.67
CA ILE A 115 17.89 22.99 -5.09
C ILE A 115 17.80 24.42 -5.67
N LYS A 116 17.33 25.38 -4.86
CA LYS A 116 17.27 26.80 -5.28
C LYS A 116 18.66 27.41 -5.50
N GLU A 117 19.65 27.05 -4.69
CA GLU A 117 21.03 27.50 -4.88
C GLU A 117 21.66 26.86 -6.12
N GLU A 118 21.49 25.56 -6.32
CA GLU A 118 22.01 24.81 -7.49
C GLU A 118 21.38 25.28 -8.80
N ALA A 119 20.10 25.67 -8.78
CA ALA A 119 19.37 26.19 -9.93
C ALA A 119 19.90 27.55 -10.44
N ARG A 120 20.75 28.26 -9.69
CA ARG A 120 21.31 29.56 -10.11
C ARG A 120 22.30 29.47 -11.27
N ALA A 121 22.82 28.28 -11.56
CA ALA A 121 23.71 28.03 -12.69
C ALA A 121 22.96 27.79 -14.03
N LEU A 122 21.63 27.79 -14.01
CA LEU A 122 20.75 27.48 -15.15
C LEU A 122 20.32 28.76 -15.88
N ASP A 123 19.83 28.63 -17.12
CA ASP A 123 19.22 29.74 -17.86
C ASP A 123 17.99 30.31 -17.13
N GLU A 124 17.71 31.60 -17.27
CA GLU A 124 16.67 32.30 -16.49
C GLU A 124 15.29 31.64 -16.61
N ILE A 125 14.95 31.11 -17.79
CA ILE A 125 13.66 30.46 -18.06
C ILE A 125 13.57 29.11 -17.34
N SER A 126 14.60 28.28 -17.43
CA SER A 126 14.63 26.99 -16.74
C SER A 126 14.73 27.15 -15.22
N GLN A 127 15.46 28.16 -14.73
CA GLN A 127 15.54 28.51 -13.31
C GLN A 127 14.15 28.89 -12.76
N GLN A 128 13.41 29.76 -13.45
CA GLN A 128 12.07 30.18 -13.02
C GLN A 128 11.08 29.01 -12.99
N ARG A 129 11.13 28.13 -14.00
CA ARG A 129 10.28 26.93 -14.06
C ARG A 129 10.61 25.96 -12.93
N LEU A 130 11.89 25.69 -12.70
CA LEU A 130 12.36 24.83 -11.63
C LEU A 130 11.94 25.37 -10.26
N GLN A 131 12.13 26.67 -10.01
CA GLN A 131 11.71 27.32 -8.76
C GLN A 131 10.21 27.15 -8.51
N ARG A 132 9.36 27.31 -9.54
CA ARG A 132 7.92 27.08 -9.41
C ARG A 132 7.59 25.64 -9.06
N HIS A 133 8.22 24.66 -9.72
CA HIS A 133 7.98 23.24 -9.45
C HIS A 133 8.42 22.83 -8.05
N VAL A 134 9.58 23.32 -7.60
CA VAL A 134 10.16 23.05 -6.28
C VAL A 134 9.31 23.69 -5.19
N GLN A 135 8.84 24.92 -5.38
CA GLN A 135 7.90 25.57 -4.46
C GLN A 135 6.56 24.82 -4.37
N ASN A 136 6.00 24.40 -5.51
CA ASN A 136 4.75 23.62 -5.52
C ASN A 136 4.91 22.29 -4.79
N LEU A 137 6.04 21.61 -4.99
CA LEU A 137 6.36 20.35 -4.31
C LEU A 137 6.47 20.56 -2.79
N ALA A 138 7.18 21.60 -2.35
CA ALA A 138 7.33 21.92 -0.93
C ALA A 138 5.97 22.22 -0.28
N SER A 139 5.14 23.05 -0.91
CA SER A 139 3.79 23.36 -0.43
C SER A 139 2.91 22.10 -0.35
N ALA A 140 2.95 21.24 -1.38
CA ALA A 140 2.20 19.98 -1.38
C ALA A 140 2.67 19.03 -0.26
N ALA A 141 3.97 18.94 -0.02
CA ALA A 141 4.52 18.10 1.04
C ALA A 141 4.14 18.60 2.43
N GLN A 142 4.15 19.92 2.66
CA GLN A 142 3.67 20.53 3.91
C GLN A 142 2.20 20.19 4.18
N ILE A 143 1.33 20.30 3.16
CA ILE A 143 -0.09 19.92 3.27
C ILE A 143 -0.24 18.43 3.62
N LEU A 144 0.53 17.57 2.96
CA LEU A 144 0.51 16.13 3.23
C LEU A 144 0.97 15.81 4.65
N PHE A 145 2.04 16.43 5.15
CA PHE A 145 2.49 16.25 6.52
C PHE A 145 1.47 16.73 7.54
N ALA A 146 0.88 17.92 7.34
CA ALA A 146 -0.20 18.40 8.20
C ALA A 146 -1.37 17.41 8.25
N LYS A 147 -1.77 16.87 7.09
CA LYS A 147 -2.82 15.85 7.00
C LYS A 147 -2.42 14.56 7.74
N CYS A 148 -1.17 14.12 7.62
CA CYS A 148 -0.67 12.94 8.34
C CYS A 148 -0.72 13.14 9.86
N VAL A 149 -0.33 14.31 10.37
CA VAL A 149 -0.41 14.65 11.80
C VAL A 149 -1.86 14.60 12.27
N LEU A 150 -2.79 15.26 11.56
CA LEU A 150 -4.22 15.25 11.91
C LEU A 150 -4.81 13.83 11.92
N LEU A 151 -4.48 13.00 10.93
CA LEU A 151 -4.94 11.61 10.87
C LEU A 151 -4.35 10.77 12.01
N HIS A 152 -3.09 11.02 12.38
CA HIS A 152 -2.45 10.36 13.50
C HIS A 152 -3.17 10.70 14.82
N ASP A 153 -3.43 11.97 15.07
CA ASP A 153 -4.14 12.44 16.27
C ASP A 153 -5.57 11.88 16.35
N GLN A 154 -6.29 11.88 15.22
CA GLN A 154 -7.61 11.27 15.13
C GLN A 154 -7.57 9.77 15.46
N ASN A 155 -6.62 9.03 14.89
CA ASN A 155 -6.46 7.61 15.17
C ASN A 155 -6.12 7.36 16.64
N GLN A 156 -5.25 8.18 17.25
CA GLN A 156 -4.91 8.08 18.66
C GLN A 156 -6.13 8.33 19.56
N SER A 157 -6.95 9.33 19.23
CA SER A 157 -8.22 9.62 19.92
C SER A 157 -9.20 8.44 19.81
N LEU A 158 -9.39 7.89 18.61
CA LEU A 158 -10.24 6.72 18.39
C LEU A 158 -9.77 5.49 19.17
N ILE A 159 -8.46 5.26 19.25
CA ILE A 159 -7.88 4.18 20.07
C ILE A 159 -8.23 4.39 21.55
N LYS A 160 -8.13 5.63 22.07
CA LYS A 160 -8.49 5.93 23.46
C LYS A 160 -9.97 5.67 23.73
N ILE A 161 -10.85 6.15 22.86
CA ILE A 161 -12.30 5.93 22.95
C ILE A 161 -12.61 4.42 22.91
N ASN A 162 -12.03 3.67 21.98
CA ASN A 162 -12.24 2.23 21.85
C ASN A 162 -11.77 1.44 23.07
N LYS A 163 -10.65 1.84 23.69
CA LYS A 163 -10.20 1.25 24.96
C LYS A 163 -11.22 1.51 26.07
N GLU A 164 -11.73 2.73 26.17
CA GLU A 164 -12.73 3.09 27.17
C GLU A 164 -14.06 2.35 26.96
N THR A 165 -14.58 2.30 25.73
CA THR A 165 -15.83 1.59 25.42
C THR A 165 -15.70 0.10 25.70
N LYS A 166 -14.53 -0.50 25.42
CA LYS A 166 -14.24 -1.89 25.78
C LYS A 166 -14.30 -2.10 27.30
N VAL A 167 -13.71 -1.20 28.10
CA VAL A 167 -13.78 -1.23 29.57
C VAL A 167 -15.22 -1.06 30.07
N ARG A 168 -16.00 -0.14 29.48
CA ARG A 168 -17.41 0.05 29.84
C ARG A 168 -18.23 -1.21 29.52
N ARG A 169 -18.01 -1.84 28.37
CA ARG A 169 -18.69 -3.08 27.97
C ARG A 169 -18.37 -4.23 28.93
N SER A 170 -17.11 -4.40 29.34
CA SER A 170 -16.72 -5.42 30.31
C SER A 170 -17.25 -5.16 31.73
N LYS A 171 -17.40 -3.89 32.12
CA LYS A 171 -18.05 -3.53 33.39
C LYS A 171 -19.57 -3.74 33.33
N ARG A 172 -20.21 -3.47 32.19
CA ARG A 172 -21.67 -3.67 32.02
C ARG A 172 -22.08 -5.15 32.06
N SER A 173 -21.18 -6.08 31.77
CA SER A 173 -21.42 -7.51 31.97
C SER A 173 -21.31 -7.96 33.44
N VAL A 174 -20.93 -7.08 34.37
CA VAL A 174 -21.15 -7.33 35.80
C VAL A 174 -22.64 -7.14 36.05
N VAL A 175 -23.38 -8.23 35.95
CA VAL A 175 -24.80 -8.29 36.26
C VAL A 175 -25.00 -7.80 37.71
N PRO A 176 -25.79 -6.72 37.95
CA PRO A 176 -26.12 -6.31 39.30
C PRO A 176 -27.13 -7.32 39.86
N GLY A 177 -26.59 -8.37 40.49
CA GLY A 177 -27.37 -9.38 41.21
C GLY A 177 -28.13 -10.39 40.33
N LYS A 178 -28.28 -11.62 40.84
CA LYS A 178 -29.28 -12.55 40.30
C LYS A 178 -30.66 -11.91 40.54
N ALA A 179 -31.29 -11.40 39.49
CA ALA A 179 -32.69 -11.01 39.57
C ALA A 179 -33.51 -12.29 39.84
N LYS A 180 -34.04 -12.43 41.07
CA LYS A 180 -35.06 -13.43 41.37
C LYS A 180 -36.32 -13.00 40.65
N VAL A 181 -36.82 -13.84 39.74
CA VAL A 181 -38.15 -13.66 39.14
C VAL A 181 -39.14 -13.88 40.28
N MET A 182 -39.90 -12.86 40.66
CA MET A 182 -40.96 -13.02 41.66
C MET A 182 -41.99 -13.99 41.11
N SER A 183 -42.19 -15.09 41.83
CA SER A 183 -43.26 -16.04 41.61
C SER A 183 -44.57 -15.52 42.21
N TYR A 184 -45.71 -16.12 41.86
CA TYR A 184 -47.00 -15.71 42.40
C TYR A 184 -47.04 -15.89 43.93
N GLU A 185 -46.35 -16.91 44.42
CA GLU A 185 -46.18 -17.23 45.83
C GLU A 185 -45.38 -16.13 46.57
N ASP A 186 -44.39 -15.51 45.92
CA ASP A 186 -43.64 -14.39 46.52
C ASP A 186 -44.50 -13.11 46.63
N LEU A 187 -45.62 -13.02 45.89
CA LEU A 187 -46.56 -11.89 45.95
C LEU A 187 -47.66 -12.08 47.01
N GLU A 188 -47.98 -13.33 47.37
CA GLU A 188 -48.95 -13.63 48.44
C GLU A 188 -48.35 -13.46 49.85
N GLU A 189 -47.03 -13.54 49.99
CA GLU A 189 -46.33 -13.42 51.29
C GLU A 189 -45.94 -11.97 51.68
N ALA A 190 -46.25 -10.96 50.86
CA ALA A 190 -45.89 -9.54 51.08
C ALA A 190 -47.05 -8.67 51.58
#